data_AF-A0A2E9BTC9-F1
#
_entry.id   AF-A0A2E9BTC9-F1
#
_cell.length_a   1.000
_cell.length_b   1.000
_cell.length_c   1.000
_cell.angle_alpha   90.00
_cell.angle_beta   90.00
_cell.angle_gamma   90.00
#
_symmetry.space_group_name_H-M   'P 1'
#
loop_
_entity.id
_entity.type
_entity.pdbx_description
1 polymer ?
#
loop_
_entity_poly.entity_id
_entity_poly.type
_entity_poly.pdbx_seq_one_letter_code
_entity_poly.pdbx_strand_id
1 'polypeptide(L)'
;MTRLRRIAVFVEEVGAGNFHWVLHEQGADASEWIELSASPMAYDLWLDAFEDGCAELVRMVPDERSGPRSGGEDEGAPPVGPIDDTA
;
A
#
# COMPACT_ATOMS: atom_id res chain seq x y z
N MET A 1 13.49 15.97 5.65
CA MET A 1 12.13 15.77 5.11
C MET A 1 11.84 14.29 5.14
N THR A 2 10.75 13.88 5.76
CA THR A 2 10.26 12.50 5.69
C THR A 2 9.76 12.20 4.28
N ARG A 3 10.09 11.02 3.78
CA ARG A 3 9.70 10.57 2.44
C ARG A 3 8.19 10.29 2.42
N LEU A 4 7.52 10.63 1.30
CA LEU A 4 6.12 10.25 1.10
C LEU A 4 6.00 8.74 0.93
N ARG A 5 5.10 8.12 1.69
CA ARG A 5 4.63 6.76 1.42
C ARG A 5 3.87 6.76 0.10
N ARG A 6 4.21 5.87 -0.84
CA ARG A 6 3.57 5.76 -2.14
C ARG A 6 3.07 4.34 -2.33
N ILE A 7 1.76 4.21 -2.48
CA ILE A 7 1.10 2.96 -2.86
C ILE A 7 0.47 3.19 -4.23
N ALA A 8 0.66 2.24 -5.15
CA ALA A 8 0.12 2.31 -6.50
C ALA A 8 -0.54 0.99 -6.89
N VAL A 9 -1.64 1.09 -7.63
CA VAL A 9 -2.27 -0.03 -8.34
C VAL A 9 -1.65 -0.10 -9.73
N PHE A 10 -1.08 -1.24 -10.05
CA PHE A 10 -0.65 -1.60 -11.40
C PHE A 10 -1.67 -2.58 -11.98
N VAL A 11 -1.89 -2.53 -13.30
CA VAL A 11 -2.60 -3.57 -14.03
C VAL A 11 -1.68 -4.11 -15.09
N GLU A 12 -1.41 -5.41 -15.02
CA GLU A 12 -0.49 -6.12 -15.88
C GLU A 12 -1.24 -7.10 -16.78
N GLU A 13 -0.82 -7.21 -18.03
CA GLU A 13 -1.35 -8.18 -18.99
C GLU A 13 -0.35 -9.34 -19.09
N VAL A 14 -0.66 -10.48 -18.47
CA VAL A 14 0.23 -11.66 -18.44
C VAL A 14 0.11 -12.49 -19.72
N GLY A 15 -1.00 -12.32 -20.45
CA GLY A 15 -1.25 -12.85 -21.78
C GLY A 15 -2.43 -12.11 -22.42
N ALA A 16 -2.59 -12.23 -23.74
CA ALA A 16 -3.59 -11.45 -24.48
C ALA A 16 -4.99 -11.53 -23.83
N GLY A 17 -5.49 -10.39 -23.37
CA GLY A 17 -6.81 -10.27 -22.73
C GLY A 17 -6.90 -10.81 -21.29
N ASN A 18 -5.78 -11.13 -20.64
CA ASN A 18 -5.75 -11.61 -19.25
C ASN A 18 -5.02 -10.59 -18.37
N PHE A 19 -5.79 -9.84 -17.59
CA PHE A 19 -5.32 -8.74 -16.77
C PHE A 19 -5.27 -9.13 -15.29
N HIS A 20 -4.19 -8.78 -14.62
CA HIS A 20 -4.05 -8.89 -13.18
C HIS A 20 -3.80 -7.50 -12.60
N TRP A 21 -4.44 -7.16 -11.49
CA TRP A 21 -4.00 -6.01 -10.71
C TRP A 21 -2.94 -6.44 -9.68
N VAL A 22 -2.02 -5.52 -9.39
CA VAL A 22 -0.99 -5.68 -8.36
C VAL A 22 -0.82 -4.37 -7.60
N LEU A 23 -0.93 -4.43 -6.28
CA LEU A 23 -0.66 -3.32 -5.38
C LEU A 23 0.81 -3.33 -4.98
N HIS A 24 1.49 -2.20 -5.15
CA HIS A 24 2.87 -2.04 -4.72
C HIS A 24 3.05 -0.81 -3.82
N GLU A 25 3.96 -0.93 -2.86
CA GLU A 25 4.49 0.17 -2.08
C GLU A 25 5.92 0.49 -2.53
N GLN A 26 6.25 1.78 -2.62
CA GLN A 26 7.61 2.18 -2.97
C GLN A 26 8.56 1.84 -1.81
N GLY A 27 9.62 1.07 -2.12
CA GLY A 27 10.60 0.56 -1.15
C GLY A 27 11.58 1.60 -0.63
N ALA A 28 12.71 1.16 -0.06
CA ALA A 28 13.71 2.06 0.53
C ALA A 28 14.40 2.92 -0.53
N ASP A 29 14.43 2.48 -1.77
CA ASP A 29 14.90 3.24 -2.93
C ASP A 29 13.74 3.71 -3.81
N ALA A 30 13.96 4.80 -4.55
CA ALA A 30 12.90 5.37 -5.39
C ALA A 30 12.51 4.48 -6.58
N SER A 31 13.42 3.61 -7.01
CA SER A 31 13.23 2.63 -8.08
C SER A 31 12.66 1.30 -7.60
N GLU A 32 12.62 1.07 -6.29
CA GLU A 32 12.13 -0.18 -5.70
C GLU A 32 10.62 -0.10 -5.50
N TRP A 33 9.92 -1.17 -5.90
CA TRP A 33 8.51 -1.38 -5.64
C TRP A 33 8.34 -2.75 -5.00
N ILE A 34 7.70 -2.79 -3.84
CA ILE A 34 7.45 -3.98 -3.04
C ILE A 34 5.98 -4.34 -3.21
N GLU A 35 5.70 -5.56 -3.66
CA GLU A 35 4.33 -6.06 -3.79
C GLU A 35 3.66 -6.18 -2.41
N LEU A 36 2.47 -5.62 -2.29
CA LEU A 36 1.61 -5.70 -1.10
C LEU A 36 0.52 -6.75 -1.26
N SER A 37 -0.08 -6.82 -2.44
CA SER A 37 -1.18 -7.74 -2.76
C SER A 37 -1.36 -7.83 -4.28
N ALA A 38 -1.98 -8.89 -4.75
CA ALA A 38 -2.29 -9.09 -6.16
C ALA A 38 -3.62 -9.82 -6.33
N SER A 39 -4.24 -9.63 -7.49
CA SER A 39 -5.43 -10.37 -7.90
C SER A 39 -5.20 -11.90 -7.88
N PRO A 40 -6.08 -12.69 -7.24
CA PRO A 40 -5.94 -14.14 -7.20
C PRO A 40 -6.26 -14.82 -8.54
N MET A 41 -6.95 -14.12 -9.44
CA MET A 41 -7.37 -14.59 -10.76
C MET A 41 -7.24 -13.47 -11.79
N ALA A 42 -7.11 -13.84 -13.06
CA ALA A 42 -7.10 -12.90 -14.16
C ALA A 42 -8.52 -12.36 -14.45
N TYR A 43 -8.57 -11.15 -14.97
CA TYR A 43 -9.75 -10.48 -15.49
C TYR A 43 -9.68 -10.42 -17.02
N ASP A 44 -10.81 -10.54 -17.69
CA ASP A 44 -10.91 -10.42 -19.14
C ASP A 44 -10.84 -8.95 -19.61
N LEU A 45 -11.10 -8.00 -18.71
CA LEU A 45 -11.13 -6.57 -18.98
C LEU A 45 -10.16 -5.82 -18.07
N TRP A 46 -9.35 -4.95 -18.68
CA TRP A 46 -8.41 -4.09 -17.96
C TRP A 46 -9.10 -3.22 -16.90
N LEU A 47 -10.29 -2.69 -17.23
CA LEU A 47 -11.02 -1.79 -16.33
C LEU A 47 -11.49 -2.52 -15.08
N ASP A 48 -12.00 -3.75 -15.21
CA ASP A 48 -12.45 -4.56 -14.08
C ASP A 48 -11.28 -4.89 -13.14
N ALA A 49 -10.11 -5.24 -13.71
CA ALA A 49 -8.90 -5.43 -12.91
C ALA A 49 -8.50 -4.15 -12.18
N PHE A 50 -8.52 -3.00 -12.86
CA PHE A 50 -8.17 -1.72 -12.25
C PHE A 50 -9.11 -1.34 -11.10
N GLU A 51 -10.43 -1.45 -11.32
CA GLU A 51 -11.43 -1.13 -10.31
C GLU A 51 -11.35 -2.04 -9.09
N ASP A 52 -11.13 -3.35 -9.28
CA ASP A 52 -10.95 -4.28 -8.16
C ASP A 52 -9.66 -4.00 -7.38
N GLY A 53 -8.56 -3.67 -8.07
CA GLY A 53 -7.31 -3.25 -7.41
C GLY A 53 -7.47 -1.94 -6.62
N CYS A 54 -8.23 -0.98 -7.14
CA CYS A 54 -8.59 0.23 -6.39
C CYS A 54 -9.47 -0.09 -5.17
N ALA A 55 -10.42 -1.02 -5.30
CA ALA A 55 -11.23 -1.46 -4.18
C ALA A 55 -10.36 -2.11 -3.08
N GLU A 56 -9.37 -2.92 -3.45
CA GLU A 56 -8.43 -3.50 -2.49
C GLU A 56 -7.59 -2.43 -1.79
N LEU A 57 -7.11 -1.40 -2.52
CA LEU A 57 -6.41 -0.26 -1.92
C LEU A 57 -7.27 0.44 -0.86
N VAL A 58 -8.56 0.63 -1.15
CA VAL A 58 -9.51 1.23 -0.19
C VAL A 58 -9.71 0.32 1.03
N ARG A 59 -9.74 -1.00 0.86
CA ARG A 59 -9.85 -1.96 1.99
C ARG A 59 -8.65 -1.90 2.94
N MET A 60 -7.48 -1.49 2.47
CA MET A 60 -6.31 -1.24 3.32
C MET A 60 -6.47 -0.03 4.26
N VAL A 61 -7.52 0.77 4.07
CA VAL A 61 -7.79 2.00 4.82
C VAL A 61 -8.82 1.73 5.92
N PRO A 62 -8.41 1.53 7.18
CA PRO A 62 -9.35 1.28 8.27
C PRO A 62 -10.23 2.50 8.60
N ASP A 63 -9.73 3.71 8.33
CA ASP A 63 -10.47 4.97 8.41
C ASP A 63 -10.09 5.86 7.22
N GLU A 64 -11.07 6.12 6.35
CA GLU A 64 -10.94 6.94 5.13
C GLU A 64 -10.39 8.33 5.40
N ARG A 65 -10.62 8.87 6.60
CA ARG A 65 -10.12 10.19 7.00
C ARG A 65 -8.61 10.20 7.26
N SER A 66 -8.04 9.03 7.51
CA SER A 66 -6.65 8.84 7.89
C SER A 66 -5.80 8.17 6.79
N GLY A 67 -6.45 7.52 5.82
CA GLY A 67 -5.77 6.81 4.73
C GLY A 67 -5.06 5.53 5.19
N PRO A 68 -4.37 4.84 4.27
CA PRO A 68 -3.65 3.63 4.60
C PRO A 68 -2.38 4.01 5.39
N ARG A 69 -2.38 3.74 6.70
CA ARG A 69 -1.22 4.03 7.56
C ARG A 69 -0.16 2.94 7.45
N SER A 70 1.11 3.34 7.53
CA SER A 70 2.22 2.41 7.75
C SER A 70 2.02 1.79 9.14
N GLY A 71 2.06 0.46 9.25
CA GLY A 71 1.99 -0.21 10.54
C GLY A 71 3.21 0.13 11.38
N GLY A 72 3.10 1.06 12.32
CA GLY A 72 4.20 1.41 13.20
C GLY A 72 4.15 2.79 13.86
N GLU A 73 3.34 3.74 13.37
CA GLU A 73 3.30 5.08 13.96
C GLU A 73 1.89 5.39 14.44
N ASP A 74 1.60 4.97 15.66
CA ASP A 74 0.59 5.64 16.48
C ASP A 74 1.14 7.03 16.83
N GLU A 75 0.92 7.98 15.93
CA GLU A 75 1.26 9.40 16.12
C GLU A 75 0.45 10.05 17.28
N GLY A 76 -0.47 9.29 17.91
CA GLY A 76 -1.14 9.63 19.16
C GLY A 76 -0.49 9.02 20.42
N ALA A 77 0.54 8.19 20.27
CA ALA A 77 1.29 7.67 21.41
C ALA A 77 2.03 8.83 22.10
N PRO A 78 1.96 8.94 23.43
CA PRO A 78 2.71 9.97 24.15
C PRO A 78 4.20 9.82 23.85
N PRO A 79 4.95 10.93 23.74
CA PRO A 79 6.38 10.86 23.48
C PRO A 79 7.03 9.99 24.56
N VAL A 80 7.83 9.01 24.14
CA VAL A 80 8.72 8.29 25.05
C VAL A 80 9.74 9.31 25.58
N GLY A 81 9.48 9.83 26.78
CA GLY A 81 10.42 10.70 27.48
C GLY A 81 11.74 9.95 27.72
N PRO A 82 12.87 10.68 27.86
CA PRO A 82 14.14 10.05 28.18
C PRO A 82 13.98 9.25 29.47
N ILE A 83 14.40 7.99 29.43
CA ILE A 83 14.58 7.13 30.59
C ILE A 83 15.65 7.80 31.46
N ASP A 84 15.21 8.51 32.50
CA ASP A 84 16.07 8.98 33.58
C ASP A 84 16.53 7.76 34.38
N ASP A 85 17.61 7.12 33.92
CA ASP A 85 18.40 6.20 34.74
C ASP A 85 19.24 7.04 35.70
N THR A 86 18.59 7.55 36.76
CA THR A 86 19.30 8.00 37.96
C THR A 86 18.66 7.38 39.19
N ALA A 87 19.23 6.27 39.65
CA ALA A 87 19.20 5.82 41.05
C ALA A 87 20.41 4.92 41.33
#